data_AF-A0A9E4ZR27-F1
#
_entry.id   AF-A0A9E4ZR27-F1
#
_cell.length_a   1.000
_cell.length_b   1.000
_cell.length_c   1.000
_cell.angle_alpha   90.00
_cell.angle_beta   90.00
_cell.angle_gamma   90.00
#
_symmetry.space_group_name_H-M   'P 1'
#
loop_
_entity.id
_entity.type
_entity.pdbx_description
1 polymer ?
#
loop_
_entity_poly.entity_id
_entity_poly.type
_entity_poly.pdbx_seq_one_letter_code
_entity_poly.pdbx_strand_id
1 'polypeptide(L)'
;MPKPYLRSRSISKIKVRTPSGKVNVHYESRKNSTPKCKCGNTLNGVKDNFHKHSKLEKKVNRPYGGTLCHSCLERLIKKSYRGSL
;
A
#
# COMPACT_ATOMS: atom_id res chain seq x y z
N MET A 1 29.12 0.89 -18.02
CA MET A 1 28.02 1.78 -17.58
C MET A 1 26.74 0.93 -17.40
N PRO A 2 25.95 1.07 -16.31
CA PRO A 2 24.70 0.32 -16.17
C PRO A 2 23.71 0.69 -17.27
N LYS A 3 22.81 -0.25 -17.63
CA LYS A 3 21.78 -0.06 -18.66
C LYS A 3 20.97 1.22 -18.36
N PRO A 4 20.58 2.02 -19.36
CA PRO A 4 19.95 3.33 -19.14
C PRO A 4 18.75 3.31 -18.17
N TYR A 5 17.86 2.31 -18.29
CA TYR A 5 16.68 2.20 -17.43
C TYR A 5 17.01 1.98 -15.94
N LEU A 6 18.14 1.35 -15.62
CA LEU A 6 18.62 1.10 -14.25
C LEU A 6 19.21 2.34 -13.57
N ARG A 7 19.42 3.42 -14.33
CA ARG A 7 19.92 4.70 -13.78
C ARG A 7 18.81 5.51 -13.13
N SER A 8 17.57 5.31 -13.59
CA SER A 8 16.38 6.02 -13.14
C SER A 8 16.09 5.83 -11.64
N ARG A 9 15.30 6.76 -11.07
CA ARG A 9 14.88 6.72 -9.66
C ARG A 9 13.68 5.80 -9.43
N SER A 10 13.00 5.32 -10.47
CA SER A 10 11.82 4.45 -10.33
C SER A 10 12.15 3.07 -9.75
N ILE A 11 13.39 2.62 -9.92
CA ILE A 11 13.91 1.35 -9.41
C ILE A 11 14.77 1.62 -8.17
N SER A 12 14.58 0.81 -7.13
CA SER A 12 15.40 0.84 -5.92
C SER A 12 16.69 0.03 -6.11
N LYS A 13 17.80 0.52 -5.55
CA LYS A 13 19.14 -0.08 -5.69
C LYS A 13 19.61 -0.52 -4.32
N ILE A 14 19.75 -1.83 -4.12
CA ILE A 14 20.13 -2.43 -2.85
C ILE A 14 21.53 -3.03 -3.01
N LYS A 15 22.49 -2.55 -2.22
CA LYS A 15 23.84 -3.13 -2.19
C LYS A 15 23.81 -4.35 -1.29
N VAL A 16 24.07 -5.53 -1.85
CA VAL A 16 24.02 -6.82 -1.13
C VAL A 16 25.40 -7.47 -1.19
N ARG A 17 25.85 -8.00 -0.05
CA ARG A 17 27.01 -8.90 0.00
C ARG A 17 26.56 -10.30 -0.34
N THR A 18 27.11 -10.86 -1.40
CA THR A 18 26.88 -12.25 -1.77
C THR A 18 27.66 -13.19 -0.84
N PRO A 19 27.23 -14.47 -0.69
CA PRO A 19 27.97 -15.45 0.11
C PRO A 19 29.44 -15.63 -0.31
N SER A 20 29.75 -15.37 -1.59
CA SER A 20 31.12 -15.36 -2.13
C SER A 20 31.96 -14.14 -1.70
N GLY A 21 31.44 -13.24 -0.86
CA GLY A 21 32.13 -12.05 -0.38
C GLY A 21 32.06 -10.83 -1.32
N LYS A 22 31.53 -10.99 -2.54
CA LYS A 22 31.41 -9.90 -3.53
C LYS A 22 30.22 -8.99 -3.21
N VAL A 23 30.40 -7.68 -3.36
CA VAL A 23 29.33 -6.67 -3.21
C VAL A 23 28.67 -6.44 -4.57
N ASN A 24 27.41 -6.83 -4.71
CA ASN A 24 26.61 -6.64 -5.92
C ASN A 24 25.43 -5.69 -5.68
N VAL A 25 24.93 -5.06 -6.74
CA VAL A 25 23.72 -4.21 -6.69
C VAL A 25 22.52 -5.00 -7.21
N HIS A 26 21.55 -5.24 -6.34
CA HIS A 26 20.24 -5.77 -6.69
C HIS A 26 19.29 -4.61 -7.03
N TYR A 27 18.48 -4.81 -8.08
CA TYR A 27 17.53 -3.83 -8.56
C TYR A 27 16.12 -4.35 -8.29
N GLU A 28 15.36 -3.63 -7.48
CA GLU A 28 13.99 -4.01 -7.10
C GLU A 28 13.01 -2.88 -7.40
N SER A 29 11.75 -3.23 -7.70
CA SER A 29 10.67 -2.24 -7.79
C SER A 29 10.45 -1.57 -6.43
N ARG A 30 10.06 -0.29 -6.44
CA ARG A 30 9.74 0.42 -5.20
C ARG A 30 8.54 -0.23 -4.50
N LYS A 31 8.57 -0.19 -3.17
CA LYS A 31 7.42 -0.59 -2.36
C LYS A 31 6.22 0.29 -2.69
N ASN A 32 5.06 -0.34 -2.86
CA ASN A 32 3.80 0.38 -3.02
C ASN A 32 3.48 1.16 -1.75
N SER A 33 2.81 2.30 -1.93
CA SER A 33 2.35 3.12 -0.81
C SER A 33 1.22 2.45 -0.04
N THR A 34 1.19 2.69 1.26
CA THR A 34 0.10 2.24 2.14
C THR A 34 -1.27 2.77 1.64
N PRO A 35 -2.33 1.95 1.67
CA PRO A 35 -3.66 2.36 1.26
C PRO A 35 -4.19 3.42 2.22
N LYS A 36 -4.74 4.49 1.64
CA LYS A 36 -5.25 5.64 2.38
C LYS A 36 -6.75 5.79 2.17
N CYS A 37 -7.43 6.25 3.20
CA CYS A 37 -8.79 6.73 3.11
C CYS A 37 -8.83 8.09 2.39
N LYS A 38 -10.00 8.50 1.90
CA LYS A 38 -10.26 9.86 1.38
C LYS A 38 -9.85 10.98 2.36
N CYS A 39 -9.88 10.72 3.67
CA CYS A 39 -9.43 11.68 4.69
C CYS A 39 -7.90 11.73 4.87
N GLY A 40 -7.13 10.88 4.18
CA GLY A 40 -5.67 10.80 4.28
C GLY A 40 -5.16 9.77 5.30
N ASN A 41 -6.02 9.27 6.20
CA ASN A 41 -5.64 8.27 7.20
C ASN A 41 -5.29 6.93 6.53
N THR A 42 -4.29 6.24 7.08
CA THR A 42 -3.93 4.88 6.65
C THR A 42 -5.04 3.88 7.00
N LEU A 43 -5.29 2.94 6.09
CA LEU A 43 -6.29 1.89 6.30
C LEU A 43 -5.66 0.70 7.02
N ASN A 44 -5.98 0.57 8.31
CA ASN A 44 -5.51 -0.54 9.12
C ASN A 44 -6.10 -1.88 8.63
N GLY A 45 -5.27 -2.93 8.64
CA GLY A 45 -5.67 -4.29 8.24
C GLY A 45 -5.77 -4.50 6.73
N VAL A 46 -5.45 -3.50 5.90
CA VAL A 46 -5.38 -3.63 4.44
C VAL A 46 -3.92 -3.69 4.03
N LYS A 47 -3.53 -4.77 3.34
CA LYS A 47 -2.15 -4.95 2.88
C LYS A 47 -1.83 -4.11 1.64
N ASP A 48 -0.58 -3.65 1.58
CA ASP A 48 0.01 -3.02 0.41
C ASP A 48 0.34 -4.12 -0.61
N ASN A 49 0.18 -3.87 -1.91
CA ASN A 49 0.33 -4.82 -3.02
C ASN A 49 -0.86 -5.75 -3.26
N PHE A 50 -1.94 -5.17 -3.80
CA PHE A 50 -3.16 -5.90 -4.16
C PHE A 50 -2.94 -7.08 -5.12
N HIS A 51 -1.87 -7.14 -5.91
CA HIS A 51 -1.66 -8.25 -6.86
C HIS A 51 -1.25 -9.57 -6.19
N LYS A 52 -0.54 -9.52 -5.05
CA LYS A 52 0.04 -10.70 -4.41
C LYS A 52 -0.89 -11.34 -3.37
N HIS A 53 -1.83 -10.57 -2.86
CA HIS A 53 -2.65 -10.94 -1.71
C HIS A 53 -4.00 -11.54 -2.11
N SER A 54 -4.62 -12.29 -1.18
CA SER A 54 -5.96 -12.85 -1.37
C SER A 54 -7.05 -11.77 -1.26
N LYS A 55 -8.29 -12.06 -1.66
CA LYS A 55 -9.40 -11.09 -1.56
C LYS A 55 -9.66 -10.64 -0.10
N LEU A 56 -9.42 -11.51 0.88
CA LEU A 56 -9.64 -11.22 2.30
C LEU A 56 -8.55 -10.31 2.87
N GLU A 57 -7.31 -10.42 2.41
CA GLU A 57 -6.20 -9.57 2.89
C GLU A 57 -6.24 -8.15 2.31
N LYS A 58 -6.99 -7.96 1.21
CA LYS A 58 -7.17 -6.66 0.53
C LYS A 58 -8.28 -5.81 1.15
N LYS A 59 -9.09 -6.35 2.05
CA LYS A 59 -10.23 -5.63 2.64
C LYS A 59 -10.46 -6.07 4.08
N VAL A 60 -11.12 -5.23 4.85
CA VAL A 60 -11.65 -5.61 6.17
C VAL A 60 -13.08 -6.13 6.00
N ASN A 61 -13.50 -7.09 6.82
CA ASN A 61 -14.85 -7.69 6.83
C ASN A 61 -15.95 -6.74 7.38
N ARG A 62 -15.93 -5.46 7.00
CA ARG A 62 -16.94 -4.46 7.35
C ARG A 62 -17.42 -3.74 6.08
N PRO A 63 -18.60 -3.09 6.11
CA PRO A 63 -19.02 -2.24 5.00
C PRO A 63 -17.94 -1.19 4.68
N TYR A 64 -17.75 -0.89 3.39
CA TYR A 64 -16.72 0.03 2.89
C TYR A 64 -15.28 -0.28 3.39
N GLY A 65 -14.99 -1.55 3.69
CA GLY A 65 -13.65 -2.02 4.02
C GLY A 65 -12.71 -1.87 2.82
N GLY A 66 -11.58 -1.19 3.01
CA GLY A 66 -10.60 -0.92 1.95
C GLY A 66 -10.74 0.46 1.27
N THR A 67 -11.81 1.22 1.58
CA THR A 67 -12.02 2.57 1.00
C THR A 67 -12.16 3.63 2.09
N LEU A 68 -12.90 3.33 3.16
CA LEU A 68 -13.15 4.25 4.26
C LEU A 68 -12.50 3.78 5.55
N CYS A 69 -11.98 4.70 6.36
CA CYS A 69 -11.54 4.41 7.72
C CYS A 69 -12.75 4.26 8.67
N HIS A 70 -12.53 3.72 9.87
CA HIS A 70 -13.59 3.49 10.86
C HIS A 70 -14.35 4.77 11.23
N SER A 71 -13.63 5.87 11.45
CA SER A 71 -14.24 7.15 11.84
C SER A 71 -15.08 7.79 10.73
N CYS A 72 -14.64 7.70 9.46
CA CYS A 72 -15.45 8.18 8.33
C CYS A 72 -16.71 7.34 8.15
N LEU A 73 -16.59 6.01 8.32
CA LEU A 73 -17.72 5.11 8.23
C LEU A 73 -18.75 5.40 9.33
N GLU A 74 -18.30 5.61 10.57
CA GLU A 74 -19.17 5.95 11.69
C GLU A 74 -19.95 7.25 11.42
N ARG A 75 -19.27 8.30 10.93
CA ARG A 75 -19.92 9.56 10.55
C ARG A 75 -20.95 9.37 9.44
N LEU A 76 -20.64 8.55 8.44
CA LEU A 76 -21.55 8.26 7.33
C LEU A 76 -22.79 7.53 7.80
N ILE A 77 -22.66 6.51 8.65
CA ILE A 77 -23.80 5.79 9.23
C ILE A 77 -24.67 6.72 10.07
N LYS A 78 -24.06 7.55 10.93
CA LYS A 78 -24.79 8.55 11.72
C LYS A 78 -25.52 9.55 10.81
N LYS A 79 -24.87 10.01 9.74
CA LYS A 79 -25.46 10.96 8.78
C LYS A 79 -26.60 10.33 7.98
N SER A 80 -26.46 9.09 7.52
CA SER A 80 -27.51 8.40 6.77
C SER A 80 -28.74 8.15 7.63
N TYR A 81 -28.54 7.80 8.91
CA TYR A 81 -29.65 7.54 9.83
C TYR A 81 -30.37 8.82 10.26
N ARG A 82 -29.63 9.90 10.52
CA ARG A 82 -30.21 11.19 10.95
C ARG A 82 -31.07 11.86 9.86
N GLY A 83 -30.97 11.38 8.62
CA GLY A 83 -31.62 12.01 7.48
C GLY A 83 -30.95 13.34 7.14
N SER A 84 -30.77 13.60 5.86
CA SER A 84 -30.62 14.95 5.35
C SER A 84 -31.88 15.74 5.69
N LEU A 85 -31.80 16.63 6.68
CA LEU A 85 -32.42 17.95 6.52
C LEU A 85 -31.68 18.69 5.41
#